data_AF-A0A2N3AHC9-F1
#
_entry.id   AF-A0A2N3AHC9-F1
#
_cell.length_a   1.000
_cell.length_b   1.000
_cell.length_c   1.000
_cell.angle_alpha   90.00
_cell.angle_beta   90.00
_cell.angle_gamma   90.00
#
_symmetry.space_group_name_H-M   'P 1'
#
loop_
_entity.id
_entity.type
_entity.pdbx_description
1 polymer ?
#
loop_
_entity_poly.entity_id
_entity_poly.type
_entity_poly.pdbx_seq_one_letter_code
_entity_poly.pdbx_strand_id
1 'polypeptide(L)'
;MNTNTRKGYIKEMTIRETEAKSILRKYKKIDSWFISRYGMNLYRGCIHNCIYCDGRSEGYYVDGEFGEDVTIKVNAVEILRRELDPKRKRAPFKRSFIMIGGGVGDSYQPIEEKYQLSRRALELVDEYNFPVHVLTKSTLIKKDIDILKKINKKSRTIISFSFSSVDDKISAIFEPGVPPPSERLKTLTFF
;
A
#
# COMPACT_ATOMS: atom_id res chain seq x y z
N MET A 1 44.43 3.37 7.61
CA MET A 1 43.79 2.72 8.77
C MET A 1 42.36 2.37 8.39
N ASN A 2 42.06 1.08 8.48
CA ASN A 2 40.87 0.32 8.04
C ASN A 2 39.60 1.08 7.63
N THR A 3 39.33 0.99 6.33
CA THR A 3 38.02 1.01 5.69
C THR A 3 37.15 -0.13 6.22
N ASN A 4 36.19 0.16 7.10
CA ASN A 4 35.19 -0.83 7.52
C ASN A 4 34.02 -0.85 6.52
N THR A 5 34.28 -1.41 5.34
CA THR A 5 33.24 -1.85 4.41
C THR A 5 32.48 -3.02 5.04
N ARG A 6 31.34 -2.74 5.69
CA ARG A 6 30.32 -3.79 5.91
C ARG A 6 29.69 -4.13 4.55
N LYS A 7 30.35 -5.00 3.79
CA LYS A 7 29.71 -5.86 2.79
C LYS A 7 28.78 -6.82 3.54
N GLY A 8 27.61 -6.33 3.94
CA GLY A 8 26.48 -7.19 4.27
C GLY A 8 25.94 -7.74 2.96
N TYR A 9 25.73 -9.05 2.89
CA TYR A 9 25.15 -9.75 1.75
C TYR A 9 23.87 -9.04 1.28
N ILE A 10 23.93 -8.32 0.15
CA ILE A 10 22.71 -7.91 -0.55
C ILE A 10 22.21 -9.17 -1.24
N LYS A 11 21.37 -9.92 -0.55
CA LYS A 11 20.62 -11.01 -1.15
C LYS A 11 19.71 -10.38 -2.22
N GLU A 12 19.75 -10.92 -3.43
CA GLU A 12 18.95 -10.43 -4.55
C GLU A 12 17.46 -10.48 -4.18
N MET A 13 16.77 -9.35 -4.24
CA MET A 13 15.32 -9.26 -3.99
C MET A 13 14.58 -10.12 -5.01
N THR A 14 13.83 -11.13 -4.56
CA THR A 14 13.02 -11.94 -5.47
C THR A 14 11.69 -11.26 -5.72
N ILE A 15 11.51 -10.74 -6.94
CA ILE A 15 10.22 -10.24 -7.41
C ILE A 15 9.48 -11.38 -8.10
N ARG A 16 8.28 -11.70 -7.61
CA ARG A 16 7.38 -12.68 -8.24
C ARG A 16 6.17 -11.98 -8.81
N GLU A 17 5.78 -12.34 -10.02
CA GLU A 17 4.54 -11.85 -10.64
C GLU A 17 3.47 -12.93 -10.57
N THR A 18 2.24 -12.54 -10.25
CA THR A 18 1.10 -13.46 -10.15
C THR A 18 -0.17 -12.80 -10.66
N GLU A 19 -1.14 -13.64 -11.02
CA GLU A 19 -2.48 -13.22 -11.38
C GLU A 19 -3.45 -13.45 -10.23
N ALA A 20 -4.14 -12.39 -9.83
CA ALA A 20 -5.19 -12.45 -8.82
C ALA A 20 -6.54 -12.81 -9.46
N LYS A 21 -7.35 -13.60 -8.74
CA LYS A 21 -8.75 -13.88 -9.11
C LYS A 21 -9.71 -12.77 -8.67
N SER A 22 -9.33 -12.03 -7.63
CA SER A 22 -10.08 -10.91 -7.06
C SER A 22 -9.12 -9.96 -6.36
N ILE A 23 -9.45 -8.66 -6.32
CA ILE A 23 -8.60 -7.65 -5.68
C ILE A 23 -9.33 -6.89 -4.57
N LEU A 24 -10.63 -6.61 -4.72
CA LEU A 24 -11.43 -5.96 -3.68
C LEU A 24 -11.96 -6.97 -2.67
N ARG A 25 -11.44 -6.87 -1.45
CA ARG A 25 -12.01 -7.53 -0.29
C ARG A 25 -13.10 -6.66 0.32
N LYS A 26 -14.28 -7.24 0.57
CA LYS A 26 -15.36 -6.60 1.32
C LYS A 26 -15.25 -6.96 2.81
N TYR A 27 -15.14 -5.96 3.68
CA TYR A 27 -15.13 -6.16 5.12
C TYR A 27 -16.56 -6.42 5.65
N LYS A 28 -16.66 -7.31 6.65
CA LYS A 28 -17.95 -7.65 7.29
C LYS A 28 -18.47 -6.52 8.17
N LYS A 29 -17.56 -5.82 8.86
CA LYS A 29 -17.82 -4.65 9.69
C LYS A 29 -16.91 -3.52 9.23
N ILE A 30 -17.41 -2.30 9.35
CA ILE A 30 -16.60 -1.08 9.19
C ILE A 30 -16.15 -0.74 10.61
N ASP A 31 -14.83 -0.74 10.84
CA ASP A 31 -14.30 -0.40 12.15
C ASP A 31 -14.15 1.13 12.30
N SER A 32 -13.94 1.58 13.54
CA SER A 32 -13.89 3.01 13.87
C SER A 32 -12.57 3.68 13.46
N TRP A 33 -11.51 2.90 13.19
CA TRP A 33 -10.18 3.40 12.85
C TRP A 33 -10.05 3.57 11.34
N PHE A 34 -10.49 2.55 10.60
CA PHE A 34 -10.49 2.47 9.16
C PHE A 34 -11.93 2.36 8.70
N ILE A 35 -12.55 3.52 8.39
CA ILE A 35 -13.95 3.66 7.96
C ILE A 35 -14.24 3.08 6.54
N SER A 36 -13.38 2.16 6.11
CA SER A 36 -13.39 1.51 4.81
C SER A 36 -14.23 0.26 4.83
N ARG A 37 -15.13 0.13 3.84
CA ARG A 37 -15.89 -1.12 3.63
C ARG A 37 -15.16 -2.08 2.71
N TYR A 38 -14.26 -1.56 1.90
CA TYR A 38 -13.49 -2.33 0.94
C TYR A 38 -12.02 -2.08 1.18
N GLY A 39 -11.19 -3.06 0.87
CA GLY A 39 -9.74 -2.92 0.85
C GLY A 39 -9.13 -3.74 -0.25
N MET A 40 -7.96 -3.34 -0.72
CA MET A 40 -7.20 -4.07 -1.72
C MET A 40 -5.72 -4.15 -1.34
N ASN A 41 -5.13 -5.31 -1.62
CA ASN A 41 -3.70 -5.53 -1.52
C ASN A 41 -3.15 -5.75 -2.92
N LEU A 42 -2.44 -4.76 -3.45
CA LEU A 42 -1.82 -4.80 -4.78
C LEU A 42 -0.55 -5.66 -4.80
N TYR A 43 0.10 -5.73 -3.64
CA TYR A 43 1.32 -6.48 -3.38
C TYR A 43 1.11 -7.47 -2.23
N ARG A 44 1.95 -8.48 -2.14
CA ARG A 44 2.11 -9.34 -0.97
C ARG A 44 3.58 -9.37 -0.59
N GLY A 45 3.86 -9.25 0.71
CA GLY A 45 5.20 -8.93 1.18
C GLY A 45 5.45 -7.42 1.15
N CYS A 46 6.42 -7.00 1.96
CA CYS A 46 6.73 -5.58 2.14
C CYS A 46 8.23 -5.37 2.41
N ILE A 47 8.97 -4.81 1.45
CA ILE A 47 10.41 -4.53 1.59
C ILE A 47 10.75 -3.36 2.51
N HIS A 48 9.72 -2.70 3.07
CA HIS A 48 9.92 -1.82 4.23
C HIS A 48 10.49 -2.58 5.45
N ASN A 49 10.31 -3.91 5.49
CA ASN A 49 10.98 -4.81 6.42
C ASN A 49 10.78 -4.44 7.90
N CYS A 50 9.61 -3.92 8.27
CA CYS A 50 9.33 -3.56 9.67
C CYS A 50 9.38 -4.83 10.55
N ILE A 51 10.15 -4.79 11.64
CA ILE A 51 10.40 -6.00 12.47
C ILE A 51 9.13 -6.46 13.20
N TYR A 52 8.22 -5.53 13.49
CA TYR A 52 6.96 -5.78 14.19
C TYR A 52 5.78 -6.05 13.25
N CYS A 53 6.01 -6.18 11.93
CA CYS A 53 4.92 -6.28 10.97
C CYS A 53 4.12 -7.58 11.14
N ASP A 54 2.81 -7.43 11.29
CA ASP A 54 1.86 -8.55 11.30
C ASP A 54 1.91 -9.36 10.00
N GLY A 55 2.25 -8.73 8.86
CA GLY A 55 2.48 -9.38 7.56
C GLY A 55 3.52 -10.51 7.56
N ARG A 56 4.35 -10.62 8.60
CA ARG A 56 5.26 -11.76 8.83
C ARG A 56 4.56 -13.03 9.30
N SER A 57 3.32 -12.94 9.78
CA SER A 57 2.55 -14.09 10.23
C SER A 57 2.25 -15.04 9.08
N GLU A 58 2.42 -16.34 9.32
CA GLU A 58 2.09 -17.42 8.36
C GLU A 58 0.66 -17.34 7.84
N GLY A 59 -0.28 -16.81 8.65
CA GLY A 59 -1.68 -16.63 8.27
C GLY A 59 -1.90 -15.65 7.11
N TYR A 60 -0.88 -14.87 6.73
CA TYR A 60 -0.91 -14.02 5.55
C TYR A 60 -0.35 -14.67 4.28
N TYR A 61 0.18 -15.90 4.39
CA TYR A 61 0.66 -16.75 3.29
C TYR A 61 1.56 -16.01 2.29
N VAL A 62 2.49 -15.19 2.78
CA VAL A 62 3.47 -14.49 1.92
C VAL A 62 4.50 -15.51 1.43
N ASP A 63 4.70 -15.57 0.12
CA ASP A 63 5.68 -16.47 -0.49
C ASP A 63 7.10 -15.94 -0.28
N GLY A 64 8.04 -16.81 0.04
CA GLY A 64 9.45 -16.45 0.23
C GLY A 64 9.71 -15.74 1.56
N GLU A 65 10.75 -14.90 1.60
CA GLU A 65 11.20 -14.24 2.83
C GLU A 65 10.57 -12.83 2.99
N PHE A 66 9.82 -12.61 4.09
CA PHE A 66 9.19 -11.31 4.32
C PHE A 66 10.22 -10.23 4.61
N GLY A 67 10.15 -9.13 3.87
CA GLY A 67 11.10 -8.02 3.98
C GLY A 67 12.18 -8.06 2.90
N GLU A 68 12.31 -9.17 2.19
CA GLU A 68 13.23 -9.35 1.06
C GLU A 68 12.47 -9.62 -0.24
N ASP A 69 11.41 -10.42 -0.18
CA ASP A 69 10.64 -10.86 -1.35
C ASP A 69 9.29 -10.13 -1.45
N VAL A 70 8.84 -9.90 -2.69
CA VAL A 70 7.52 -9.33 -2.98
C VAL A 70 6.85 -10.05 -4.13
N THR A 71 5.58 -10.40 -3.93
CA THR A 71 4.70 -10.89 -4.97
C THR A 71 3.79 -9.78 -5.46
N ILE A 72 3.74 -9.59 -6.78
CA ILE A 72 3.05 -8.51 -7.46
C ILE A 72 1.85 -9.07 -8.21
N LYS A 73 0.67 -8.50 -7.99
CA LYS A 73 -0.54 -8.89 -8.72
C LYS A 73 -0.64 -8.10 -10.01
N VAL A 74 0.00 -8.56 -11.08
CA VAL A 74 0.17 -7.78 -12.32
C VAL A 74 -1.14 -7.45 -13.02
N ASN A 75 -2.16 -8.31 -12.86
CA ASN A 75 -3.51 -8.10 -13.40
C ASN A 75 -4.44 -7.32 -12.44
N ALA A 76 -3.95 -6.81 -11.29
CA ALA A 76 -4.79 -6.22 -10.25
C ALA A 76 -5.68 -5.07 -10.78
N VAL A 77 -5.16 -4.23 -11.67
CA VAL A 77 -5.89 -3.09 -12.25
C VAL A 77 -7.01 -3.57 -13.18
N GLU A 78 -6.75 -4.59 -14.00
CA GLU A 78 -7.76 -5.18 -14.88
C GLU A 78 -8.91 -5.79 -14.05
N ILE A 79 -8.56 -6.58 -13.04
CA ILE A 79 -9.53 -7.19 -12.12
C ILE A 79 -10.31 -6.11 -11.38
N LEU A 80 -9.65 -5.06 -10.89
CA LEU A 80 -10.31 -3.94 -10.19
C LEU A 80 -11.36 -3.27 -11.09
N ARG A 81 -11.02 -2.99 -12.35
CA ARG A 81 -11.96 -2.40 -13.33
C ARG A 81 -13.19 -3.28 -13.50
N ARG A 82 -12.98 -4.60 -13.67
CA ARG A 82 -14.10 -5.57 -13.80
C ARG A 82 -14.95 -5.66 -12.53
N GLU A 83 -14.34 -5.54 -11.36
CA GLU A 83 -15.02 -5.60 -10.07
C GLU A 83 -15.77 -4.31 -9.71
N LEU A 84 -15.32 -3.15 -10.19
CA LEU A 84 -15.99 -1.87 -9.97
C LEU A 84 -17.13 -1.61 -10.96
N ASP A 85 -17.10 -2.23 -12.15
CA ASP A 85 -18.12 -2.05 -13.18
C ASP A 85 -19.52 -2.50 -12.68
N PRO A 86 -20.47 -1.57 -12.49
CA PRO A 86 -21.80 -1.90 -11.99
C PRO A 86 -22.59 -2.77 -12.97
N LYS A 87 -22.30 -2.72 -14.28
CA LYS A 87 -23.00 -3.52 -15.31
C LYS A 87 -22.68 -5.01 -15.18
N ARG A 88 -21.56 -5.36 -14.54
CA ARG A 88 -21.13 -6.74 -14.30
C ARG A 88 -21.70 -7.33 -13.02
N LYS A 89 -22.54 -6.60 -12.28
CA LYS A 89 -23.05 -7.02 -10.97
C LYS A 89 -24.56 -6.97 -10.90
N ARG A 90 -25.14 -8.01 -10.29
CA ARG A 90 -26.56 -8.03 -9.90
C ARG A 90 -26.89 -6.91 -8.91
N ALA A 91 -25.95 -6.58 -8.03
CA ALA A 91 -26.05 -5.46 -7.10
C ALA A 91 -24.72 -4.68 -7.10
N PRO A 92 -24.74 -3.38 -7.47
CA PRO A 92 -23.55 -2.54 -7.44
C PRO A 92 -22.95 -2.46 -6.03
N PHE A 93 -21.65 -2.15 -5.96
CA PHE A 93 -21.03 -1.85 -4.67
C PHE A 93 -21.65 -0.60 -4.07
N LYS A 94 -21.92 -0.64 -2.76
CA LYS A 94 -22.33 0.55 -2.01
C LYS A 94 -21.16 1.51 -1.99
N ARG A 95 -21.41 2.79 -2.22
CA ARG A 95 -20.37 3.82 -2.15
C ARG A 95 -19.83 3.91 -0.72
N SER A 96 -18.54 3.59 -0.55
CA SER A 96 -17.84 3.59 0.74
C SER A 96 -16.34 3.59 0.46
N PHE A 97 -15.53 3.92 1.47
CA PHE A 97 -14.08 4.03 1.31
C PHE A 97 -13.48 2.70 0.87
N ILE A 98 -12.61 2.79 -0.13
CA ILE A 98 -11.72 1.73 -0.56
C ILE A 98 -10.35 2.00 0.06
N MET A 99 -9.87 1.07 0.88
CA MET A 99 -8.55 1.13 1.48
C MET A 99 -7.48 0.64 0.50
N ILE A 100 -6.44 1.44 0.29
CA ILE A 100 -5.21 1.05 -0.43
C ILE A 100 -4.08 1.03 0.59
N GLY A 101 -3.40 -0.12 0.68
CA GLY A 101 -2.46 -0.41 1.76
C GLY A 101 -3.15 -0.99 3.00
N GLY A 102 -2.34 -1.33 4.00
CA GLY A 102 -2.79 -2.09 5.17
C GLY A 102 -2.86 -3.60 4.91
N GLY A 103 -2.89 -4.39 5.99
CA GLY A 103 -2.80 -5.85 5.91
C GLY A 103 -1.37 -6.32 5.56
N VAL A 104 -1.19 -6.99 4.42
CA VAL A 104 0.01 -7.78 4.10
C VAL A 104 1.18 -6.96 3.51
N GLY A 105 1.04 -5.64 3.41
CA GLY A 105 2.11 -4.78 2.94
C GLY A 105 1.69 -3.35 2.64
N ASP A 106 2.68 -2.54 2.31
CA ASP A 106 2.49 -1.15 1.89
C ASP A 106 2.43 -1.08 0.35
N SER A 107 1.42 -0.41 -0.18
CA SER A 107 1.28 -0.27 -1.63
C SER A 107 2.23 0.76 -2.24
N TYR A 108 2.83 1.62 -1.42
CA TYR A 108 3.85 2.59 -1.81
C TYR A 108 5.25 2.17 -1.37
N GLN A 109 5.51 0.88 -1.18
CA GLN A 109 6.88 0.37 -1.02
C GLN A 109 7.71 0.61 -2.30
N PRO A 110 9.06 0.59 -2.25
CA PRO A 110 9.91 0.99 -3.38
C PRO A 110 9.58 0.37 -4.75
N ILE A 111 9.05 -0.85 -4.79
CA ILE A 111 8.65 -1.50 -6.06
C ILE A 111 7.53 -0.77 -6.81
N GLU A 112 6.73 0.05 -6.12
CA GLU A 112 5.66 0.88 -6.70
C GLU A 112 6.23 1.91 -7.69
N GLU A 113 7.49 2.34 -7.55
CA GLU A 113 8.11 3.24 -8.52
C GLU A 113 8.14 2.68 -9.94
N LYS A 114 8.29 1.35 -10.06
CA LYS A 114 8.29 0.63 -11.34
C LYS A 114 6.88 0.21 -11.76
N TYR A 115 6.10 -0.36 -10.85
CA TYR A 115 4.85 -1.04 -11.21
C TYR A 115 3.62 -0.12 -11.25
N GLN A 116 3.63 0.97 -10.47
CA GLN A 116 2.59 2.00 -10.47
C GLN A 116 1.17 1.42 -10.38
N LEU A 117 0.97 0.37 -9.55
CA LEU A 117 -0.34 -0.26 -9.41
C LEU A 117 -1.26 0.62 -8.57
N SER A 118 -0.72 1.33 -7.57
CA SER A 118 -1.48 2.24 -6.72
C SER A 118 -2.04 3.41 -7.54
N ARG A 119 -1.19 4.03 -8.38
CA ARG A 119 -1.61 5.10 -9.30
C ARG A 119 -2.78 4.66 -10.18
N ARG A 120 -2.63 3.54 -10.89
CA ARG A 120 -3.64 3.02 -11.81
C ARG A 120 -4.91 2.60 -11.08
N ALA A 121 -4.80 2.08 -9.86
CA ALA A 121 -5.96 1.80 -9.02
C ALA A 121 -6.70 3.08 -8.61
N LEU A 122 -5.98 4.15 -8.24
CA LEU A 122 -6.55 5.46 -7.92
C LEU A 122 -7.29 6.08 -9.11
N GLU A 123 -6.78 5.92 -10.33
CA GLU A 123 -7.46 6.37 -11.54
C GLU A 123 -8.82 5.68 -11.72
N LEU A 124 -8.91 4.37 -11.46
CA LEU A 124 -10.19 3.64 -11.45
C LEU A 124 -11.11 4.09 -10.32
N VAL A 125 -10.55 4.36 -9.14
CA VAL A 125 -11.32 4.89 -8.00
C VAL A 125 -11.94 6.24 -8.35
N ASP A 126 -11.20 7.13 -9.02
CA ASP A 126 -11.70 8.41 -9.54
C ASP A 126 -12.76 8.22 -10.63
N GLU A 127 -12.52 7.30 -11.57
CA GLU A 127 -13.42 6.99 -12.69
C GLU A 127 -14.79 6.51 -12.20
N TYR A 128 -14.78 5.57 -11.25
CA TYR A 128 -16.01 5.01 -10.64
C TYR A 128 -16.50 5.79 -9.43
N ASN A 129 -15.90 6.96 -9.14
CA ASN A 129 -16.34 7.92 -8.13
C ASN A 129 -16.37 7.37 -6.69
N PHE A 130 -15.49 6.42 -6.34
CA PHE A 130 -15.36 5.92 -4.98
C PHE A 130 -14.52 6.88 -4.12
N PRO A 131 -14.80 7.01 -2.81
CA PRO A 131 -13.86 7.62 -1.88
C PRO A 131 -12.72 6.66 -1.55
N VAL A 132 -11.54 7.19 -1.24
CA VAL A 132 -10.32 6.39 -0.99
C VAL A 132 -9.70 6.69 0.37
N HIS A 133 -9.18 5.66 1.01
CA HIS A 133 -8.34 5.77 2.20
C HIS A 133 -6.99 5.12 1.91
N VAL A 134 -5.93 5.91 1.84
CA VAL A 134 -4.57 5.40 1.66
C VAL A 134 -3.88 5.31 3.01
N LEU A 135 -3.39 4.12 3.37
CA LEU A 135 -2.55 3.89 4.55
C LEU A 135 -1.14 3.53 4.09
N THR A 136 -0.15 4.34 4.47
CA THR A 136 1.24 4.12 4.05
C THR A 136 2.25 4.59 5.09
N LYS A 137 3.49 4.13 4.94
CA LYS A 137 4.68 4.70 5.57
C LYS A 137 5.61 5.38 4.56
N SER A 138 5.25 5.40 3.28
CA SER A 138 6.16 5.85 2.23
C SER A 138 5.89 7.29 1.81
N THR A 139 6.96 8.00 1.46
CA THR A 139 6.88 9.33 0.87
C THR A 139 6.53 9.29 -0.63
N LEU A 140 6.48 8.11 -1.26
CA LEU A 140 6.17 7.93 -2.68
C LEU A 140 4.74 8.37 -3.03
N ILE A 141 3.82 8.39 -2.07
CA ILE A 141 2.46 8.89 -2.24
C ILE A 141 2.40 10.33 -2.76
N LYS A 142 3.47 11.13 -2.59
CA LYS A 142 3.58 12.47 -3.19
C LYS A 142 3.42 12.46 -4.71
N LYS A 143 3.82 11.38 -5.39
CA LYS A 143 3.69 11.23 -6.85
C LYS A 143 2.22 11.21 -7.30
N ASP A 144 1.30 10.88 -6.41
CA ASP A 144 -0.14 10.71 -6.71
C ASP A 144 -1.00 11.84 -6.16
N ILE A 145 -0.40 12.96 -5.73
CA ILE A 145 -1.14 14.08 -5.14
C ILE A 145 -2.20 14.68 -6.09
N ASP A 146 -1.94 14.70 -7.40
CA ASP A 146 -2.86 15.23 -8.41
C ASP A 146 -4.15 14.39 -8.49
N ILE A 147 -4.04 13.05 -8.58
CA ILE A 147 -5.20 12.17 -8.62
C ILE A 147 -5.92 12.12 -7.27
N LEU A 148 -5.17 12.14 -6.16
CA LEU A 148 -5.75 12.17 -4.81
C LEU A 148 -6.57 13.44 -4.56
N LYS A 149 -6.11 14.61 -5.04
CA LYS A 149 -6.88 15.86 -5.02
C LYS A 149 -8.13 15.79 -5.90
N LYS A 150 -8.05 15.15 -7.07
CA LYS A 150 -9.19 14.94 -7.97
C LYS A 150 -10.28 14.08 -7.32
N ILE A 151 -9.90 12.96 -6.71
CA ILE A 151 -10.81 12.09 -5.95
C ILE A 151 -11.45 12.88 -4.79
N ASN A 152 -10.65 13.62 -4.02
CA ASN A 152 -11.16 14.38 -2.88
C ASN A 152 -12.24 15.41 -3.26
N LYS A 153 -12.12 16.03 -4.44
CA LYS A 153 -13.12 16.97 -4.96
C LYS A 153 -14.45 16.29 -5.33
N LYS A 154 -14.43 15.03 -5.78
CA LYS A 154 -15.63 14.31 -6.25
C LYS A 154 -16.29 13.43 -5.20
N SER A 155 -15.49 12.79 -4.35
CA SER A 155 -15.92 11.83 -3.35
C SER A 155 -15.36 12.22 -1.99
N ARG A 156 -14.20 11.69 -1.60
CA ARG A 156 -13.34 12.07 -0.47
C ARG A 156 -12.03 11.27 -0.54
N THR A 157 -10.97 11.86 -0.02
CA THR A 157 -9.67 11.20 0.16
C THR A 157 -9.25 11.29 1.62
N ILE A 158 -8.81 10.18 2.20
CA ILE A 158 -8.11 10.13 3.49
C ILE A 158 -6.72 9.58 3.24
N ILE A 159 -5.72 10.24 3.81
CA ILE A 159 -4.33 9.78 3.79
C ILE A 159 -3.90 9.60 5.24
N SER A 160 -3.44 8.41 5.57
CA SER A 160 -2.92 8.08 6.89
C SER A 160 -1.49 7.62 6.78
N PHE A 161 -0.62 8.26 7.55
CA PHE A 161 0.77 7.84 7.72
C PHE A 161 0.91 7.05 9.03
N SER A 162 1.52 5.88 8.95
CA SER A 162 1.88 5.14 10.17
C SER A 162 3.25 5.57 10.67
N PHE A 163 3.39 5.69 12.00
CA PHE A 163 4.64 5.96 12.71
C PHE A 163 4.72 5.03 13.91
N SER A 164 5.83 4.30 14.08
CA SER A 164 6.13 3.60 15.34
C SER A 164 6.81 4.52 16.36
N SER A 165 7.57 5.50 15.87
CA SER A 165 8.21 6.56 16.65
C SER A 165 8.32 7.82 15.78
N VAL A 166 8.45 8.98 16.41
CA VAL A 166 8.80 10.25 15.74
C VAL A 166 10.31 10.54 15.79
N ASP A 167 11.09 9.71 16.48
CA ASP A 167 12.55 9.77 16.50
C ASP A 167 13.11 8.90 15.36
N ASP A 168 13.93 9.51 14.50
CA ASP A 168 14.50 8.84 13.33
C ASP A 168 15.41 7.66 13.69
N LYS A 169 16.18 7.75 14.78
CA LYS A 169 17.09 6.68 15.21
C LYS A 169 16.30 5.50 15.76
N ILE A 170 15.27 5.76 16.57
CA ILE A 170 14.38 4.71 17.08
C ILE A 170 13.64 4.05 15.91
N SER A 171 13.06 4.84 15.00
CA SER A 171 12.34 4.30 13.85
C SER A 171 13.23 3.43 12.97
N ALA A 172 14.50 3.78 12.76
CA ALA A 172 15.41 2.99 11.93
C ALA A 172 15.69 1.57 12.49
N ILE A 173 15.57 1.38 13.80
CA ILE A 173 15.71 0.05 14.43
C ILE A 173 14.50 -0.84 14.07
N PHE A 174 13.30 -0.28 14.14
CA PHE A 174 12.06 -1.04 13.95
C PHE A 174 11.59 -1.10 12.50
N GLU A 175 11.95 -0.11 11.69
CA GLU A 175 11.46 0.14 10.32
C GLU A 175 12.62 0.40 9.35
N PRO A 176 13.56 -0.54 9.18
CA PRO A 176 14.83 -0.28 8.49
C PRO A 176 14.70 0.09 7.00
N GLY A 177 13.62 -0.34 6.33
CA GLY A 177 13.36 -0.01 4.92
C GLY A 177 12.40 1.16 4.72
N VAL A 178 11.93 1.81 5.79
CA VAL A 178 10.92 2.90 5.72
C VAL A 178 11.60 4.26 5.73
N PRO A 179 11.08 5.27 4.99
CA PRO A 179 11.56 6.64 5.12
C PRO A 179 11.51 7.16 6.58
N PRO A 180 12.51 7.93 7.03
CA PRO A 180 12.54 8.45 8.39
C PRO A 180 11.24 9.21 8.76
N PRO A 181 10.78 9.11 10.02
CA PRO A 181 9.67 9.91 10.54
C PRO A 181 9.73 11.40 10.15
N SER A 182 10.90 12.03 10.22
CA SER A 182 11.08 13.43 9.81
C SER A 182 10.65 13.71 8.36
N GLU A 183 11.02 12.84 7.42
CA GLU A 183 10.64 12.94 6.00
C GLU A 183 9.16 12.62 5.77
N ARG A 184 8.59 11.70 6.54
CA ARG A 184 7.15 11.40 6.50
C ARG A 184 6.31 12.58 7.03
N LEU A 185 6.73 13.20 8.14
CA LEU A 185 6.11 14.40 8.70
C LEU A 185 6.20 15.58 7.72
N LYS A 186 7.36 15.78 7.09
CA LYS A 186 7.51 16.78 6.02
C LYS A 186 6.61 16.46 4.83
N THR A 187 6.43 15.19 4.50
CA THR A 187 5.53 14.77 3.42
C THR A 187 4.06 15.07 3.73
N LEU A 188 3.63 14.95 4.99
CA LEU A 188 2.27 15.30 5.40
C LEU A 188 1.91 16.76 5.11
N THR A 189 2.87 17.69 5.16
CA THR A 189 2.60 19.12 4.90
C THR A 189 2.29 19.43 3.43
N PHE A 190 2.43 18.45 2.52
CA PHE A 190 2.09 18.63 1.09
C PHE A 190 0.60 18.42 0.79
N PHE A 191 -0.13 17.75 1.67
CA PHE A 191 -1.53 17.37 1.49
C PHE A 191 -2.49 18.36 2.15
#